data_AF-A0A355UYX1-F1
#
_entry.id   AF-A0A355UYX1-F1
#
_cell.length_a   1.000
_cell.length_b   1.000
_cell.length_c   1.000
_cell.angle_alpha   90.00
_cell.angle_beta   90.00
_cell.angle_gamma   90.00
#
_symmetry.space_group_name_H-M   'P 1'
#
loop_
_entity.id
_entity.type
_entity.pdbx_description
1 polymer ?
#
loop_
_entity_poly.entity_id
_entity_poly.type
_entity_poly.pdbx_seq_one_letter_code
_entity_poly.pdbx_strand_id
1 'polypeptide(L)'
;LEDIGIKKGASISDIDFRYAEQKLRLSLDDVVWTAIRHTGCRITVDIDESEGSPEILKERTPANIIASRDAQIVSVNVLMGHLVKLVNDGVKKGDVIISGIYSDDKGNIRTVHSIGNITGIYNESVVFTQNFNCIERNPTGFSKQRNYFEMFGFRIPLFIKDELPPDYEYTENTSHFSLMKNELPFGIVKTEYIEYQDYDVVYSEEQAEKLLMDKIIRYENNFMNDIEILEKDIQKNIFDDHIDYIVNYRLKGEIGISEDVFTGKPD
;
A
#
# COMPACT_ATOMS: atom_id res chain seq x y z
N LEU A 1 8.64 -6.60 0.50
CA LEU A 1 9.59 -5.55 0.04
C LEU A 1 11.06 -5.89 0.38
N GLU A 2 11.34 -6.63 1.45
CA GLU A 2 12.72 -7.00 1.79
C GLU A 2 13.44 -7.78 0.68
N ASP A 3 12.72 -8.69 0.00
CA ASP A 3 13.23 -9.47 -1.13
C ASP A 3 13.59 -8.64 -2.37
N ILE A 4 13.13 -7.38 -2.43
CA ILE A 4 13.42 -6.45 -3.54
C ILE A 4 14.44 -5.38 -3.13
N GLY A 5 15.13 -5.57 -2.01
CA GLY A 5 16.19 -4.67 -1.54
C GLY A 5 15.71 -3.51 -0.67
N ILE A 6 14.38 -3.33 -0.54
CA ILE A 6 13.78 -2.30 0.30
C ILE A 6 13.56 -2.88 1.70
N LYS A 7 14.52 -2.61 2.60
CA LYS A 7 14.50 -3.06 4.00
C LYS A 7 14.95 -1.93 4.94
N LYS A 8 14.64 -2.08 6.23
CA LYS A 8 15.09 -1.13 7.25
C LYS A 8 16.62 -1.01 7.23
N GLY A 9 17.12 0.22 7.10
CA GLY A 9 18.56 0.53 7.05
C GLY A 9 19.23 0.35 5.68
N ALA A 10 18.49 0.03 4.62
CA ALA A 10 19.03 0.08 3.26
C ALA A 10 19.30 1.54 2.85
N SER A 11 20.46 1.81 2.25
CA SER A 11 20.73 3.09 1.62
C SER A 11 19.81 3.27 0.41
N ILE A 12 19.10 4.40 0.36
CA ILE A 12 18.17 4.71 -0.74
C ILE A 12 18.90 4.79 -2.09
N SER A 13 20.14 5.27 -2.07
CA SER A 13 20.98 5.38 -3.26
C SER A 13 21.37 4.02 -3.86
N ASP A 14 21.34 2.95 -3.06
CA ASP A 14 21.70 1.59 -3.51
C ASP A 14 20.48 0.80 -4.05
N ILE A 15 19.28 1.38 -4.00
CA ILE A 15 18.04 0.72 -4.43
C ILE A 15 17.83 0.96 -5.92
N ASP A 16 17.87 -0.12 -6.71
CA ASP A 16 17.40 -0.08 -8.10
C ASP A 16 15.86 -0.06 -8.11
N PHE A 17 15.30 1.15 -8.16
CA PHE A 17 13.85 1.37 -8.16
C PHE A 17 13.14 0.70 -9.34
N ARG A 18 13.74 0.65 -10.53
CA ARG A 18 13.12 0.02 -11.70
C ARG A 18 13.02 -1.48 -11.51
N TYR A 19 14.11 -2.09 -11.03
CA TYR A 19 14.10 -3.51 -10.70
C TYR A 19 13.11 -3.82 -9.56
N ALA A 20 13.06 -2.97 -8.54
CA ALA A 20 12.11 -3.10 -7.43
C ALA A 20 10.65 -3.01 -7.91
N GLU A 21 10.30 -2.05 -8.77
CA GLU A 21 8.97 -1.92 -9.37
C GLU A 21 8.57 -3.17 -10.16
N GLN A 22 9.46 -3.63 -11.04
CA GLN A 22 9.18 -4.80 -11.87
C GLN A 22 9.00 -6.06 -11.01
N LYS A 23 9.87 -6.26 -10.02
CA LYS A 23 9.80 -7.43 -9.15
C LYS A 23 8.57 -7.38 -8.23
N LEU A 24 8.19 -6.19 -7.74
CA LEU A 24 6.98 -6.01 -6.95
C LEU A 24 5.73 -6.36 -7.77
N ARG A 25 5.62 -5.85 -9.01
CA ARG A 25 4.53 -6.19 -9.94
C ARG A 25 4.45 -7.70 -10.20
N LEU A 26 5.58 -8.38 -10.37
CA LEU A 26 5.61 -9.82 -10.61
C LEU A 26 5.31 -10.66 -9.37
N SER A 27 5.40 -10.07 -8.17
CA SER A 27 5.16 -10.77 -6.90
C SER A 27 3.73 -10.66 -6.38
N LEU A 28 2.93 -9.77 -6.96
CA LEU A 28 1.55 -9.53 -6.57
C LEU A 28 0.64 -9.95 -7.74
N ASP A 29 -0.27 -10.87 -7.46
CA ASP A 29 -1.35 -11.19 -8.39
C ASP A 29 -2.31 -9.98 -8.46
N ASP A 30 -2.95 -9.78 -9.61
CA ASP A 30 -3.97 -8.75 -9.84
C ASP A 30 -3.54 -7.27 -9.74
N VAL A 31 -2.25 -6.94 -9.85
CA VAL A 31 -1.77 -5.55 -9.91
C VAL A 31 -1.59 -5.06 -11.36
N VAL A 32 -2.33 -4.02 -11.76
CA VAL A 32 -2.28 -3.43 -13.12
C VAL A 32 -1.11 -2.46 -13.25
N TRP A 33 -0.82 -1.70 -12.19
CA TRP A 33 0.24 -0.71 -12.20
C TRP A 33 0.89 -0.56 -10.82
N THR A 34 2.21 -0.41 -10.82
CA THR A 34 3.01 -0.11 -9.63
C THR A 34 3.98 1.01 -9.98
N ALA A 35 4.09 2.01 -9.11
CA ALA A 35 5.21 2.95 -9.12
C ALA A 35 5.86 3.01 -7.75
N ILE A 36 7.18 2.99 -7.70
CA ILE A 36 7.98 3.19 -6.50
C ILE A 36 8.72 4.49 -6.68
N ARG A 37 8.36 5.49 -5.88
CA ARG A 37 9.01 6.80 -5.84
C ARG A 37 9.72 6.95 -4.52
N HIS A 38 10.79 7.74 -4.48
CA HIS A 38 11.34 8.19 -3.22
C HIS A 38 11.24 9.72 -3.11
N THR A 39 11.07 10.21 -1.89
CA THR A 39 11.17 11.62 -1.54
C THR A 39 12.05 11.71 -0.31
N GLY A 40 13.31 12.05 -0.52
CA GLY A 40 14.36 11.91 0.47
C GLY A 40 14.43 10.51 1.10
N CYS A 41 14.43 10.44 2.43
CA CYS A 41 14.42 9.18 3.19
C CYS A 41 13.15 8.32 3.07
N ARG A 42 12.14 8.76 2.33
CA ARG A 42 10.85 8.08 2.23
C ARG A 42 10.72 7.40 0.89
N ILE A 43 10.30 6.14 0.89
CA ILE A 43 9.82 5.44 -0.31
C ILE A 43 8.29 5.41 -0.26
N THR A 44 7.67 5.85 -1.34
CA THR A 44 6.23 5.77 -1.60
C THR A 44 6.02 4.73 -2.68
N VAL A 45 5.10 3.80 -2.43
CA VAL A 45 4.69 2.80 -3.41
C VAL A 45 3.24 3.08 -3.74
N ASP A 46 2.98 3.47 -4.98
CA ASP A 46 1.64 3.62 -5.53
C ASP A 46 1.28 2.32 -6.27
N ILE A 47 0.14 1.72 -5.93
CA ILE A 47 -0.35 0.47 -6.52
C ILE A 47 -1.76 0.71 -7.04
N ASP A 48 -2.01 0.28 -8.27
CA ASP A 48 -3.35 0.21 -8.87
C ASP A 48 -3.67 -1.27 -9.10
N GLU A 49 -4.65 -1.76 -8.35
CA GLU A 49 -5.13 -3.14 -8.43
C GLU A 49 -6.16 -3.25 -9.55
N SER A 50 -6.15 -4.36 -10.27
CA SER A 50 -7.22 -4.67 -11.22
C SER A 50 -8.51 -4.82 -10.44
N GLU A 51 -9.61 -4.26 -10.94
CA GLU A 51 -10.92 -4.77 -10.56
C GLU A 51 -10.93 -6.25 -11.00
N GLY A 52 -10.72 -7.15 -10.04
CA GLY A 52 -10.68 -8.57 -10.29
C GLY A 52 -11.94 -9.00 -11.04
N SER A 53 -11.82 -10.06 -11.84
CA SER A 53 -13.03 -10.76 -12.30
C SER A 53 -13.87 -11.07 -11.07
N PRO A 54 -15.20 -10.80 -11.05
CA PRO A 54 -16.02 -11.04 -9.88
C PRO A 54 -15.75 -12.45 -9.40
N GLU A 55 -15.27 -12.58 -8.16
CA GLU A 55 -15.09 -13.89 -7.55
C GLU A 55 -16.39 -14.63 -7.78
N ILE A 56 -16.32 -15.72 -8.54
CA ILE A 56 -17.42 -16.66 -8.64
C ILE A 56 -17.52 -17.18 -7.22
N LEU A 57 -18.40 -16.57 -6.42
CA LEU A 57 -18.69 -16.94 -5.06
C LEU A 57 -18.73 -18.47 -5.04
N LYS A 58 -17.76 -19.10 -4.38
CA LYS A 58 -17.82 -20.51 -4.04
C LYS A 58 -18.85 -20.68 -2.92
N GLU A 59 -20.07 -20.17 -3.14
CA GLU A 59 -21.26 -20.29 -2.28
C GLU A 59 -21.57 -21.77 -1.93
N ARG A 60 -20.97 -22.71 -2.67
CA ARG A 60 -21.14 -24.15 -2.47
C ARG A 60 -20.17 -24.78 -1.47
N THR A 61 -19.04 -24.15 -1.16
CA THR A 61 -18.09 -24.72 -0.19
C THR A 61 -18.50 -24.32 1.22
N PRO A 62 -18.67 -25.25 2.16
CA PRO A 62 -18.96 -24.92 3.54
C PRO A 62 -17.80 -24.17 4.19
N ALA A 63 -18.10 -23.07 4.86
CA ALA A 63 -17.12 -22.18 5.46
C ALA A 63 -17.56 -21.71 6.85
N ASN A 64 -16.59 -21.48 7.73
CA ASN A 64 -16.76 -20.84 9.02
C ASN A 64 -16.42 -19.36 8.89
N ILE A 65 -16.89 -18.55 9.85
CA ILE A 65 -16.31 -17.22 10.09
C ILE A 65 -15.44 -17.32 11.33
N ILE A 66 -14.14 -17.06 11.16
CA ILE A 66 -13.14 -17.10 12.21
C ILE A 66 -12.66 -15.68 12.56
N ALA A 67 -12.08 -15.53 13.74
CA ALA A 67 -11.45 -14.29 14.16
C ALA A 67 -10.13 -14.07 13.40
N SER A 68 -9.97 -12.95 12.71
CA SER A 68 -8.72 -12.57 12.02
C SER A 68 -7.60 -12.15 12.97
N ARG A 69 -7.96 -11.76 14.20
CA ARG A 69 -7.07 -11.24 15.24
C ARG A 69 -7.67 -11.42 16.64
N ASP A 70 -6.83 -11.26 17.66
CA ASP A 70 -7.27 -11.23 19.05
C ASP A 70 -8.13 -10.00 19.29
N ALA A 71 -9.35 -10.17 19.81
CA ALA A 71 -10.32 -9.09 19.96
C ALA A 71 -11.40 -9.42 21.01
N GLN A 72 -12.08 -8.39 21.49
CA GLN A 72 -13.36 -8.54 22.18
C GLN A 72 -14.51 -8.27 21.20
N ILE A 73 -15.44 -9.21 21.06
CA ILE A 73 -16.60 -9.06 20.18
C ILE A 73 -17.54 -8.00 20.77
N VAL A 74 -17.94 -7.02 19.96
CA VAL A 74 -18.91 -5.98 20.36
C VAL A 74 -20.17 -5.96 19.52
N SER A 75 -20.13 -6.53 18.31
CA SER A 75 -21.31 -6.70 17.46
C SER A 75 -21.18 -7.96 16.62
N VAL A 76 -22.31 -8.65 16.45
CA VAL A 76 -22.44 -9.84 15.61
C VAL A 76 -23.71 -9.69 14.79
N ASN A 77 -23.59 -9.77 13.47
CA ASN A 77 -24.72 -9.93 12.56
C ASN A 77 -24.55 -11.24 11.79
N VAL A 78 -25.39 -12.24 12.07
CA VAL A 78 -25.34 -13.54 11.41
C VAL A 78 -26.45 -13.63 10.37
N LEU A 79 -26.08 -13.84 9.11
CA LEU A 79 -27.02 -14.13 8.01
C LEU A 79 -27.16 -15.64 7.79
N MET A 80 -26.05 -16.38 7.81
CA MET A 80 -26.01 -17.84 7.65
C MET A 80 -24.96 -18.47 8.57
N GLY A 81 -25.25 -19.66 9.09
CA GLY A 81 -24.39 -20.38 10.02
C GLY A 81 -24.90 -20.36 11.47
N HIS A 82 -24.14 -20.94 12.38
CA HIS A 82 -24.47 -21.02 13.79
C HIS A 82 -23.48 -20.22 14.63
N LEU A 83 -23.98 -19.28 15.43
CA LEU A 83 -23.14 -18.45 16.29
C LEU A 83 -22.56 -19.27 17.44
N VAL A 84 -21.23 -19.31 17.53
CA VAL A 84 -20.48 -20.05 18.56
C VAL A 84 -19.99 -19.11 19.68
N LYS A 85 -19.68 -17.85 19.34
CA LYS A 85 -19.17 -16.83 20.28
C LYS A 85 -20.16 -15.68 20.40
N LEU A 86 -20.36 -15.17 21.62
CA LEU A 86 -21.36 -14.14 21.91
C LEU A 86 -20.73 -12.74 21.98
N VAL A 87 -21.60 -11.72 21.95
CA VAL A 87 -21.19 -10.34 22.21
C VAL A 87 -20.60 -10.25 23.63
N ASN A 88 -19.50 -9.52 23.75
CA ASN A 88 -18.61 -9.38 24.91
C ASN A 88 -17.61 -10.51 25.13
N ASP A 89 -17.66 -11.60 24.37
CA ASP A 89 -16.63 -12.65 24.44
C ASP A 89 -15.29 -12.14 23.91
N GLY A 90 -14.21 -12.59 24.55
CA GLY A 90 -12.87 -12.50 24.00
C GLY A 90 -12.61 -13.66 23.03
N VAL A 91 -12.06 -13.34 21.87
CA VAL A 91 -11.62 -14.31 20.85
C VAL A 91 -10.14 -14.15 20.58
N LYS A 92 -9.48 -15.26 20.28
CA LYS A 92 -8.14 -15.28 19.72
C LYS A 92 -8.19 -15.44 18.21
N LYS A 93 -7.14 -15.00 17.51
CA LYS A 93 -6.97 -15.26 16.09
C LYS A 93 -7.16 -16.75 15.79
N GLY A 94 -8.03 -17.06 14.83
CA GLY A 94 -8.40 -18.42 14.44
C GLY A 94 -9.60 -19.01 15.19
N ASP A 95 -10.10 -18.35 16.24
CA ASP A 95 -11.30 -18.84 16.93
C ASP A 95 -12.51 -18.80 15.99
N VAL A 96 -13.27 -19.90 15.92
CA VAL A 96 -14.54 -19.96 15.19
C VAL A 96 -15.58 -19.12 15.91
N ILE A 97 -16.09 -18.10 15.23
CA ILE A 97 -17.15 -17.21 15.70
C ILE A 97 -18.50 -17.71 15.18
N ILE A 98 -18.59 -18.04 13.89
CA ILE A 98 -19.78 -18.63 13.26
C ILE A 98 -19.37 -19.94 12.59
N SER A 99 -20.02 -21.03 12.98
CA SER A 99 -19.79 -22.36 12.40
C SER A 99 -20.69 -22.61 11.20
N GLY A 100 -20.09 -23.07 10.10
CA GLY A 100 -20.77 -23.56 8.92
C GLY A 100 -21.32 -24.98 9.10
N ILE A 101 -20.85 -25.71 10.13
CA ILE A 101 -21.35 -27.05 10.48
C ILE A 101 -22.00 -27.01 11.85
N TYR A 102 -23.29 -27.33 11.92
CA TYR A 102 -24.02 -27.34 13.19
C TYR A 102 -25.20 -28.32 13.15
N SER A 103 -25.64 -28.79 14.31
CA SER A 103 -26.85 -29.60 14.42
C SER A 103 -28.07 -28.70 14.57
N ASP A 104 -29.12 -28.95 13.79
CA ASP A 104 -30.40 -28.26 13.99
C ASP A 104 -31.19 -28.83 15.17
N ASP A 105 -32.29 -28.16 15.55
CA ASP A 105 -33.14 -28.55 16.68
C ASP A 105 -33.74 -29.97 16.56
N LYS A 106 -33.68 -30.57 15.36
CA LYS A 106 -34.13 -31.93 15.06
C LYS A 106 -32.98 -32.95 15.03
N GLY A 107 -31.76 -32.52 15.36
CA GLY A 107 -30.56 -33.35 15.38
C GLY A 107 -29.94 -33.62 14.00
N ASN A 108 -30.39 -32.93 12.94
CA ASN A 108 -29.78 -33.08 11.62
C ASN A 108 -28.54 -32.17 11.52
N ILE A 109 -27.44 -32.72 11.01
CA ILE A 109 -26.25 -31.93 10.69
C ILE A 109 -26.57 -31.07 9.47
N ARG A 110 -26.45 -29.76 9.64
CA ARG A 110 -26.48 -28.77 8.56
C ARG A 110 -25.08 -28.32 8.23
N THR A 111 -24.90 -28.04 6.96
CA THR A 111 -23.63 -27.61 6.40
C THR A 111 -23.92 -26.44 5.47
N VAL A 112 -23.37 -25.28 5.78
CA VAL A 112 -23.61 -24.02 5.07
C VAL A 112 -22.31 -23.27 4.88
N HIS A 113 -22.28 -22.36 3.91
CA HIS A 113 -21.30 -21.29 3.87
C HIS A 113 -21.73 -20.22 4.87
N SER A 114 -20.96 -20.01 5.94
CA SER A 114 -21.30 -19.02 6.96
C SER A 114 -21.19 -17.61 6.39
N ILE A 115 -22.17 -16.77 6.68
CA ILE A 115 -22.22 -15.37 6.24
C ILE A 115 -22.61 -14.53 7.44
N GLY A 116 -21.83 -13.50 7.72
CA GLY A 116 -22.07 -12.59 8.82
C GLY A 116 -20.94 -11.60 9.00
N ASN A 117 -21.26 -10.47 9.65
CA ASN A 117 -20.31 -9.40 9.93
C ASN A 117 -20.05 -9.38 11.43
N ILE A 118 -18.77 -9.42 11.80
CA ILE A 118 -18.35 -9.42 13.21
C ILE A 118 -17.50 -8.19 13.47
N THR A 119 -17.96 -7.33 14.38
CA THR A 119 -17.20 -6.16 14.83
C THR A 119 -16.59 -6.45 16.19
N GLY A 120 -15.29 -6.18 16.33
CA GLY A 120 -14.56 -6.34 17.57
C GLY A 120 -13.75 -5.11 17.95
N ILE A 121 -13.43 -5.02 19.24
CA ILE A 121 -12.43 -4.09 19.77
C ILE A 121 -11.12 -4.82 19.95
N TYR A 122 -10.03 -4.27 19.43
CA TYR A 122 -8.69 -4.85 19.51
C TYR A 122 -7.63 -3.76 19.67
N ASN A 123 -6.42 -4.18 20.07
CA ASN A 123 -5.28 -3.28 20.20
C ASN A 123 -4.28 -3.55 19.08
N GLU A 124 -3.65 -2.48 18.58
CA GLU A 124 -2.63 -2.54 17.55
C GLU A 124 -1.53 -1.53 17.86
N SER A 125 -0.27 -1.94 17.71
CA SER A 125 0.89 -1.07 17.95
C SER A 125 1.71 -0.94 16.69
N VAL A 126 1.96 0.31 16.27
CA VAL A 126 2.72 0.62 15.06
C VAL A 126 3.89 1.54 15.42
N VAL A 127 5.07 1.24 14.91
CA VAL A 127 6.29 2.02 15.15
C VAL A 127 6.59 2.90 13.94
N PHE A 128 6.72 4.20 14.16
CA PHE A 128 7.12 5.17 13.16
C PHE A 128 8.50 5.71 13.50
N THR A 129 9.44 5.59 12.55
CA THR A 129 10.82 6.05 12.71
C THR A 129 11.10 7.28 11.86
N GLN A 130 11.87 8.23 12.39
CA GLN A 130 12.44 9.35 11.63
C GLN A 130 13.90 9.58 12.01
N ASN A 131 14.79 9.40 11.04
CA ASN A 131 16.21 9.70 11.19
C ASN A 131 16.45 11.21 11.22
N PHE A 132 17.45 11.65 11.97
CA PHE A 132 17.90 13.05 11.95
C PHE A 132 18.63 13.40 10.65
N ASN A 133 19.42 12.46 10.12
CA ASN A 133 20.15 12.64 8.88
C ASN A 133 19.43 11.92 7.74
N CYS A 134 19.16 12.67 6.67
CA CYS A 134 18.47 12.17 5.50
C CYS A 134 19.03 12.76 4.23
N ILE A 135 19.16 11.93 3.20
CA ILE A 135 19.50 12.39 1.86
C ILE A 135 18.20 12.79 1.17
N GLU A 136 18.07 14.04 0.77
CA GLU A 136 16.95 14.54 -0.04
C GLU A 136 17.38 14.81 -1.49
N ARG A 137 16.64 14.26 -2.44
CA ARG A 137 16.83 14.52 -3.88
C ARG A 137 15.94 15.67 -4.30
N ASN A 138 16.54 16.81 -4.60
CA ASN A 138 15.82 18.04 -4.96
C ASN A 138 16.22 18.53 -6.36
N PRO A 139 15.30 19.13 -7.13
CA PRO A 139 15.64 19.70 -8.42
C PRO A 139 16.60 20.89 -8.20
N THR A 140 17.69 20.95 -8.97
CA THR A 140 18.68 22.02 -8.86
C THR A 140 18.15 23.37 -9.39
N GLY A 141 17.00 23.34 -10.07
CA GLY A 141 16.45 24.45 -10.83
C GLY A 141 17.00 24.54 -12.26
N PHE A 142 17.98 23.71 -12.62
CA PHE A 142 18.44 23.59 -14.00
C PHE A 142 17.58 22.57 -14.75
N SER A 143 17.08 22.98 -15.91
CA SER A 143 16.42 22.08 -16.85
C SER A 143 16.92 22.32 -18.26
N LYS A 144 16.94 21.25 -19.05
CA LYS A 144 17.30 21.31 -20.47
C LYS A 144 16.13 20.82 -21.30
N GLN A 145 15.77 21.59 -22.33
CA GLN A 145 14.70 21.23 -23.24
C GLN A 145 15.27 20.82 -24.60
N ARG A 146 14.73 19.73 -25.15
CA ARG A 146 15.06 19.27 -26.51
C ARG A 146 13.78 19.01 -27.28
N ASN A 147 13.76 19.48 -28.51
CA ASN A 147 12.64 19.27 -29.42
C ASN A 147 13.05 18.28 -30.51
N TYR A 148 12.15 17.38 -30.86
CA TYR A 148 12.30 16.50 -32.01
C TYR A 148 11.13 16.72 -32.95
N PHE A 149 11.39 16.67 -34.25
CA PHE A 149 10.34 16.46 -35.22
C PHE A 149 10.14 14.95 -35.35
N GLU A 150 8.94 14.46 -35.08
CA GLU A 150 8.61 13.05 -35.21
C GLU A 150 7.77 12.86 -36.47
N MET A 151 8.09 11.85 -37.27
CA MET A 151 7.32 11.47 -38.45
C MET A 151 7.49 9.97 -38.72
N PHE A 152 6.37 9.23 -38.84
CA PHE A 152 6.37 7.77 -39.07
C PHE A 152 7.26 6.97 -38.09
N GLY A 153 7.35 7.40 -36.83
CA GLY A 153 8.21 6.79 -35.81
C GLY A 153 9.69 7.19 -35.88
N PHE A 154 10.12 7.95 -36.89
CA PHE A 154 11.45 8.57 -36.93
C PHE A 154 11.47 9.87 -36.14
N ARG A 155 12.46 10.06 -35.27
CA ARG A 155 12.68 11.30 -34.51
C ARG A 155 13.90 12.04 -35.06
N ILE A 156 13.67 13.22 -35.63
CA ILE A 156 14.69 14.12 -36.14
C ILE A 156 14.98 15.18 -35.06
N PRO A 157 16.21 15.27 -34.52
CA PRO A 157 16.53 16.26 -33.49
C PRO A 157 16.45 17.69 -34.06
N LEU A 158 15.73 18.56 -33.37
CA LEU A 158 15.64 20.01 -33.66
C LEU A 158 16.51 20.82 -32.70
N PHE A 159 17.63 20.26 -32.26
CA PHE A 159 18.58 20.88 -31.34
C PHE A 159 20.01 20.51 -31.74
N ILE A 160 20.96 21.31 -31.26
CA ILE A 160 22.39 21.01 -31.42
C ILE A 160 22.79 20.07 -30.28
N LYS A 161 23.49 18.98 -30.62
CA LYS A 161 23.92 17.99 -29.64
C LYS A 161 24.83 18.63 -28.58
N ASP A 162 24.44 18.45 -27.33
CA ASP A 162 25.15 18.91 -26.15
C ASP A 162 25.08 17.86 -25.02
N GLU A 163 25.77 18.11 -23.93
CA GLU A 163 25.75 17.22 -22.76
C GLU A 163 24.45 17.38 -21.98
N LEU A 164 23.87 16.26 -21.55
CA LEU A 164 22.76 16.26 -20.60
C LEU A 164 23.31 16.39 -19.18
N PRO A 165 22.49 16.83 -18.21
CA PRO A 165 22.85 16.73 -16.81
C PRO A 165 23.26 15.30 -16.44
N PRO A 166 24.18 15.10 -15.49
CA PRO A 166 24.62 13.77 -15.09
C PRO A 166 23.52 12.98 -14.37
N ASP A 167 22.68 13.67 -13.59
CA ASP A 167 21.49 13.11 -12.95
C ASP A 167 20.25 13.95 -13.27
N TYR A 168 19.20 13.31 -13.80
CA TYR A 168 17.98 14.00 -14.23
C TYR A 168 16.73 13.14 -14.20
N GLU A 169 15.57 13.80 -14.12
CA GLU A 169 14.28 13.22 -14.50
C GLU A 169 13.89 13.65 -15.92
N TYR A 170 13.24 12.75 -16.66
CA TYR A 170 12.86 12.93 -18.06
C TYR A 170 11.35 12.98 -18.21
N THR A 171 10.86 14.01 -18.89
CA THR A 171 9.46 14.05 -19.36
C THR A 171 9.42 14.28 -20.87
N GLU A 172 8.46 13.66 -21.54
CA GLU A 172 8.16 13.92 -22.95
C GLU A 172 6.69 14.20 -23.18
N ASN A 173 6.42 15.11 -24.12
CA ASN A 173 5.08 15.39 -24.60
C ASN A 173 5.11 15.50 -26.13
N THR A 174 4.26 14.73 -26.79
CA THR A 174 4.16 14.69 -28.24
C THR A 174 2.92 15.45 -28.70
N SER A 175 3.12 16.42 -29.57
CA SER A 175 2.04 17.17 -30.22
C SER A 175 2.00 16.83 -31.71
N HIS A 176 0.99 16.07 -32.14
CA HIS A 176 0.76 15.79 -33.56
C HIS A 176 0.08 16.98 -34.25
N PHE A 177 0.46 17.26 -35.49
CA PHE A 177 -0.27 18.24 -36.30
C PHE A 177 -1.59 17.65 -36.76
N SER A 178 -2.65 18.45 -36.80
CA SER A 178 -3.97 18.00 -37.28
C SER A 178 -4.42 18.81 -38.48
N LEU A 179 -5.03 18.16 -39.47
CA LEU A 179 -5.68 18.82 -40.60
C LEU A 179 -7.10 18.27 -40.75
N MET A 180 -8.10 19.15 -40.78
CA MET A 180 -9.52 18.79 -40.95
C MET A 180 -9.96 17.58 -40.09
N LYS A 181 -9.70 17.65 -38.77
CA LYS A 181 -10.03 16.62 -37.76
C LYS A 181 -9.27 15.28 -37.87
N ASN A 182 -8.35 15.14 -38.82
CA ASN A 182 -7.46 13.98 -38.88
C ASN A 182 -6.10 14.36 -38.30
N GLU A 183 -5.56 13.52 -37.43
CA GLU A 183 -4.17 13.65 -36.98
C GLU A 183 -3.22 13.22 -38.09
N LEU A 184 -2.21 14.05 -38.34
CA LEU A 184 -1.16 13.79 -39.31
C LEU A 184 -0.10 12.91 -38.65
N PRO A 185 0.60 12.05 -39.42
CA PRO A 185 1.59 11.11 -38.91
C PRO A 185 2.93 11.80 -38.55
N PHE A 186 2.90 13.10 -38.28
CA PHE A 186 4.07 13.89 -37.90
C PHE A 186 3.70 14.96 -36.86
N GLY A 187 4.69 15.31 -36.03
CA GLY A 187 4.48 16.15 -34.86
C GLY A 187 5.79 16.70 -34.29
N ILE A 188 5.65 17.42 -33.18
CA ILE A 188 6.79 17.88 -32.37
C ILE A 188 6.75 17.14 -31.04
N VAL A 189 7.86 16.47 -30.71
CA VAL A 189 8.10 15.91 -29.38
C VAL A 189 8.92 16.92 -28.60
N LYS A 190 8.36 17.43 -27.52
CA LYS A 190 9.08 18.28 -26.56
C LYS A 190 9.52 17.41 -25.40
N THR A 191 10.80 17.46 -25.09
CA THR A 191 11.39 16.71 -23.99
C THR A 191 12.03 17.66 -23.02
N GLU A 192 11.88 17.38 -21.73
CA GLU A 192 12.47 18.15 -20.64
C GLU A 192 13.28 17.23 -19.73
N TYR A 193 14.50 17.64 -19.45
CA TYR A 193 15.48 16.97 -18.60
C TYR A 193 15.72 17.88 -17.40
N ILE A 194 15.13 17.55 -16.25
CA ILE A 194 15.24 18.34 -15.02
C ILE A 194 16.40 17.77 -14.20
N GLU A 195 17.41 18.57 -13.91
CA GLU A 195 18.57 18.14 -13.13
C GLU A 195 18.21 18.02 -11.65
N TYR A 196 18.67 16.94 -11.03
CA TYR A 196 18.52 16.69 -9.60
C TYR A 196 19.86 16.56 -8.91
N GLN A 197 19.89 16.90 -7.63
CA GLN A 197 21.03 16.70 -6.76
C GLN A 197 20.58 16.22 -5.39
N ASP A 198 21.38 15.34 -4.81
CA ASP A 198 21.22 14.84 -3.45
C ASP A 198 21.85 15.81 -2.45
N TYR A 199 21.10 16.15 -1.39
CA TYR A 199 21.54 17.00 -0.30
C TYR A 199 21.39 16.27 1.03
N ASP A 200 22.44 16.30 1.85
CA ASP A 200 22.35 15.88 3.26
C ASP A 200 21.53 16.90 4.04
N VAL A 201 20.36 16.48 4.50
CA VAL A 201 19.46 17.24 5.35
C VAL A 201 19.58 16.72 6.77
N VAL A 202 19.84 17.63 7.71
CA VAL A 202 19.86 17.36 9.14
C VAL A 202 18.63 18.01 9.75
N TYR A 203 17.69 17.20 10.23
CA TYR A 203 16.49 17.67 10.90
C TYR A 203 16.77 17.96 12.37
N SER A 204 16.18 19.05 12.87
CA SER A 204 16.04 19.23 14.32
C SER A 204 15.04 18.22 14.90
N GLU A 205 15.08 18.03 16.21
CA GLU A 205 14.08 17.23 16.93
C GLU A 205 12.64 17.64 16.60
N GLU A 206 12.34 18.94 16.67
CA GLU A 206 11.01 19.48 16.34
C GLU A 206 10.58 19.17 14.90
N GLN A 207 11.50 19.27 13.93
CA GLN A 207 11.22 18.95 12.54
C GLN A 207 10.97 17.45 12.35
N ALA A 208 11.78 16.60 12.98
CA ALA A 208 11.62 15.16 12.94
C ALA A 208 10.29 14.71 13.55
N GLU A 209 9.87 15.31 14.66
CA GLU A 209 8.56 15.05 15.28
C GLU A 209 7.39 15.46 14.38
N LYS A 210 7.49 16.60 13.70
CA LYS A 210 6.47 17.03 12.75
C LYS A 210 6.34 16.03 11.59
N LEU A 211 7.46 15.57 11.05
CA LEU A 211 7.47 14.54 10.02
C LEU A 211 6.87 13.21 10.50
N LEU A 212 7.13 12.82 11.76
CA LEU A 212 6.51 11.65 12.38
C LEU A 212 5.00 11.79 12.50
N MET A 213 4.51 12.93 12.98
CA MET A 213 3.07 13.19 13.06
C MET A 213 2.41 13.12 11.68
N ASP A 214 3.04 13.70 10.65
CA ASP A 214 2.55 13.61 9.27
C ASP A 214 2.53 12.15 8.76
N LYS A 215 3.51 11.32 9.15
CA LYS A 215 3.52 9.88 8.80
C LYS A 215 2.35 9.14 9.46
N ILE A 216 2.08 9.42 10.74
CA ILE A 216 0.98 8.81 11.48
C ILE A 216 -0.37 9.18 10.85
N ILE A 217 -0.60 10.46 10.56
CA ILE A 217 -1.84 10.92 9.92
C ILE A 217 -2.04 10.26 8.55
N ARG A 218 -0.98 10.15 7.74
CA ARG A 218 -1.05 9.45 6.45
C ARG A 218 -1.37 7.97 6.60
N TYR A 219 -0.79 7.30 7.59
CA TYR A 219 -1.08 5.90 7.88
C TYR A 219 -2.56 5.71 8.23
N GLU A 220 -3.09 6.54 9.14
CA GLU A 220 -4.50 6.51 9.54
C GLU A 220 -5.43 6.72 8.33
N ASN A 221 -5.15 7.71 7.49
CA ASN A 221 -5.94 8.00 6.28
C ASN A 221 -5.85 6.93 5.19
N ASN A 222 -4.80 6.12 5.17
CA ASN A 222 -4.63 5.09 4.13
C ASN A 222 -5.16 3.73 4.58
N PHE A 223 -5.04 3.40 5.87
CA PHE A 223 -5.27 2.04 6.37
C PHE A 223 -6.38 1.94 7.42
N MET A 224 -6.89 3.07 7.94
CA MET A 224 -7.86 3.08 9.04
C MET A 224 -9.16 3.82 8.72
N ASN A 225 -9.45 4.14 7.45
CA ASN A 225 -10.67 4.87 7.08
C ASN A 225 -11.97 4.14 7.49
N ASP A 226 -11.97 2.81 7.41
CA ASP A 226 -13.14 1.97 7.76
C ASP A 226 -13.09 1.44 9.20
N ILE A 227 -12.13 1.94 10.01
CA ILE A 227 -11.89 1.50 11.39
C ILE A 227 -12.09 2.68 12.33
N GLU A 228 -12.88 2.48 13.38
CA GLU A 228 -13.11 3.49 14.40
C GLU A 228 -11.94 3.46 15.42
N ILE A 229 -11.18 4.56 15.50
CA ILE A 229 -10.12 4.73 16.51
C ILE A 229 -10.75 5.17 17.83
N LEU A 230 -10.73 4.30 18.84
CA LEU A 230 -11.28 4.57 20.17
C LEU A 230 -10.29 5.31 21.08
N GLU A 231 -9.05 4.83 21.12
CA GLU A 231 -7.95 5.45 21.87
C GLU A 231 -6.67 5.40 21.04
N LYS A 232 -5.83 6.42 21.23
CA LYS A 232 -4.51 6.56 20.60
C LYS A 232 -3.54 7.11 21.63
N ASP A 233 -2.52 6.34 21.96
CA ASP A 233 -1.42 6.72 22.85
C ASP A 233 -0.11 6.71 22.06
N ILE A 234 0.71 7.74 22.21
CA ILE A 234 1.99 7.87 21.50
C ILE A 234 3.12 7.87 22.52
N GLN A 235 3.99 6.87 22.43
CA GLN A 235 5.21 6.79 23.23
C GLN A 235 6.40 7.22 22.38
N LYS A 236 7.11 8.24 22.86
CA LYS A 236 8.28 8.81 22.21
C LYS A 236 9.56 8.20 22.77
N ASN A 237 10.39 7.66 21.87
CA ASN A 237 11.73 7.18 22.15
C ASN A 237 12.73 7.98 21.30
N ILE A 238 13.70 8.63 21.94
CA ILE A 238 14.75 9.39 21.25
C ILE A 238 16.04 8.58 21.31
N PHE A 239 16.69 8.44 20.17
CA PHE A 239 18.03 7.86 20.02
C PHE A 239 18.98 8.92 19.44
N ASP A 240 20.27 8.59 19.36
CA ASP A 240 21.29 9.54 18.89
C ASP A 240 21.12 9.92 17.40
N ASP A 241 20.57 9.02 16.58
CA ASP A 241 20.45 9.15 15.13
C ASP A 241 19.00 9.22 14.62
N HIS A 242 18.00 8.90 15.46
CA HIS A 242 16.59 8.89 15.08
C HIS A 242 15.62 9.07 16.27
N ILE A 243 14.35 9.29 15.94
CA ILE A 243 13.23 9.27 16.87
C ILE A 243 12.26 8.17 16.43
N ASP A 244 11.78 7.38 17.41
CA ASP A 244 10.70 6.40 17.24
C ASP A 244 9.46 6.84 18.00
N TYR A 245 8.32 6.87 17.31
CA TYR A 245 6.99 6.96 17.90
C TYR A 245 6.32 5.59 17.86
N ILE A 246 6.09 5.00 19.04
CA ILE A 246 5.28 3.80 19.18
C ILE A 246 3.85 4.26 19.42
N VAL A 247 2.99 4.09 18.42
CA VAL A 247 1.59 4.46 18.51
C VAL A 247 0.78 3.22 18.86
N ASN A 248 0.17 3.25 20.04
CA ASN A 248 -0.73 2.22 20.53
C ASN A 248 -2.16 2.65 20.25
N TYR A 249 -2.86 1.86 19.45
CA TYR A 249 -4.24 2.07 19.09
C TYR A 249 -5.14 1.09 19.83
N ARG A 250 -6.30 1.59 20.24
CA ARG A 250 -7.47 0.78 20.54
C ARG A 250 -8.50 1.03 19.46
N LEU A 251 -8.80 0.00 18.69
CA LEU A 251 -9.55 0.09 17.44
C LEU A 251 -10.84 -0.69 17.54
N LYS A 252 -11.86 -0.25 16.80
CA LYS A 252 -13.11 -0.97 16.60
C LYS A 252 -13.37 -1.13 15.11
N GLY A 253 -13.41 -2.37 14.65
CA GLY A 253 -13.53 -2.69 13.23
C GLY A 253 -13.95 -4.14 13.00
N GLU A 254 -14.02 -4.53 11.74
CA GLU A 254 -14.35 -5.90 11.34
C GLU A 254 -13.23 -6.87 11.71
N ILE A 255 -13.60 -7.99 12.32
CA ILE A 255 -12.67 -9.02 12.78
C ILE A 255 -12.99 -10.41 12.21
N GLY A 256 -14.08 -10.58 11.45
CA GLY A 256 -14.49 -11.85 10.86
C GLY A 256 -13.85 -12.06 9.49
N ILE A 257 -13.33 -13.25 9.24
CA ILE A 257 -12.91 -13.70 7.89
C ILE A 257 -13.47 -15.10 7.62
N SER A 258 -13.76 -15.39 6.35
CA SER A 258 -14.27 -16.70 5.92
C SER A 258 -13.14 -17.72 5.82
N GLU A 259 -13.33 -18.92 6.38
CA GLU A 259 -12.39 -20.04 6.31
C GLU A 259 -13.10 -21.34 5.91
N ASP A 260 -12.64 -21.98 4.83
CA ASP A 260 -13.20 -23.24 4.33
C ASP A 260 -13.01 -24.38 5.33
N VAL A 261 -14.09 -25.10 5.64
CA VAL A 261 -14.12 -26.15 6.68
C VAL A 261 -13.23 -27.36 6.36
N PHE A 262 -12.89 -27.59 5.08
CA PHE A 262 -12.18 -28.78 4.62
C PHE A 262 -10.68 -28.54 4.30
N THR A 263 -10.08 -27.45 4.76
CA THR A 263 -8.67 -27.12 4.48
C THR A 263 -7.65 -27.79 5.41
N GLY A 264 -8.06 -28.77 6.21
CA GLY A 264 -7.12 -29.69 6.86
C GLY A 264 -6.34 -30.47 5.80
N LYS A 265 -5.03 -30.19 5.67
CA LYS A 265 -4.11 -31.02 4.87
C LYS A 265 -4.33 -32.50 5.22
N PRO A 266 -4.45 -33.41 4.24
CA PRO A 266 -4.25 -34.82 4.53
C PRO A 266 -2.80 -35.00 4.98
N ASP A 267 -2.62 -35.63 6.14
CA ASP A 267 -1.33 -36.16 6.62
C ASP A 267 -0.68 -37.08 5.59
#